data_AF-A0AA92U8D2-F1
#
_entry.id   AF-A0AA92U8D2-F1
#
_cell.length_a   1.000
_cell.length_b   1.000
_cell.length_c   1.000
_cell.angle_alpha   90.00
_cell.angle_beta   90.00
_cell.angle_gamma   90.00
#
_symmetry.space_group_name_H-M   'P 1'
#
loop_
_entity.id
_entity.type
_entity.pdbx_description
1 polymer ?
#
loop_
_entity_poly.entity_id
_entity_poly.type
_entity_poly.pdbx_seq_one_letter_code
_entity_poly.pdbx_strand_id
1 'polypeptide(L)' 'MTNVEPKVADAGRYTMTETCKVLGIHRNTLRRWLQAGKIKVKFRRIDNRKVFEGSEIKKVWRIAL' A
#
# COMPACT_ATOMS: atom_id res chain seq x y z
N MET A 1 -0.31 12.78 0.79
CA MET A 1 0.78 11.80 0.90
C MET A 1 1.75 12.30 1.95
N THR A 2 2.40 11.44 2.74
CA THR A 2 3.33 11.88 3.81
C THR A 2 4.71 12.23 3.24
N ASN A 3 5.34 13.26 3.78
CA ASN A 3 6.71 13.67 3.41
C ASN A 3 7.81 12.80 4.04
N VAL A 4 7.45 11.97 5.02
CA VAL A 4 8.37 11.04 5.70
C VAL A 4 8.16 9.64 5.15
N GLU A 5 9.25 8.89 4.99
CA GLU A 5 9.20 7.51 4.52
C GLU A 5 8.32 6.64 5.45
N PRO A 6 7.41 5.83 4.89
CA PRO A 6 6.61 4.86 5.63
C PRO A 6 7.41 3.96 6.58
N LYS A 7 7.12 4.04 7.88
CA LYS A 7 7.68 3.15 8.92
C LYS A 7 6.98 1.78 8.93
N VAL A 8 7.19 1.01 7.87
CA VAL A 8 6.62 -0.34 7.71
C VAL A 8 7.72 -1.37 7.51
N ALA A 9 7.49 -2.60 7.99
CA ALA A 9 8.39 -3.72 7.76
C ALA A 9 8.25 -4.20 6.32
N ASP A 10 9.35 -4.52 5.63
CA ASP A 10 9.33 -4.83 4.20
C ASP A 10 8.50 -6.07 3.88
N ALA A 11 8.62 -7.11 4.71
CA ALA A 11 7.80 -8.33 4.63
C ALA A 11 6.45 -8.22 5.36
N GLY A 12 6.15 -7.08 5.97
CA GLY A 12 4.90 -6.82 6.66
C GLY A 12 3.72 -6.79 5.67
N ARG A 13 2.56 -7.26 6.11
CA ARG A 13 1.33 -7.27 5.31
C ARG A 13 0.33 -6.30 5.90
N TYR A 14 -0.13 -5.38 5.08
CA TYR A 14 -1.00 -4.28 5.48
C TYR A 14 -2.29 -4.32 4.69
N THR A 15 -3.40 -4.07 5.35
CA THR A 15 -4.71 -3.90 4.72
C THR A 15 -4.77 -2.59 3.94
N MET A 16 -5.77 -2.46 3.06
CA MET A 16 -6.03 -1.20 2.35
C MET A 16 -6.10 0.02 3.29
N THR A 17 -6.76 -0.12 4.43
CA THR A 17 -6.92 0.96 5.41
C THR A 17 -5.60 1.35 6.04
N GLU A 18 -4.79 0.37 6.45
CA GLU A 18 -3.45 0.62 7.02
C GLU A 18 -2.54 1.27 5.99
N THR A 19 -2.51 0.76 4.76
CA THR A 19 -1.73 1.36 3.67
C THR A 19 -2.12 2.81 3.41
N CYS A 20 -3.42 3.14 3.42
CA CYS A 20 -3.89 4.52 3.27
C CYS A 20 -3.43 5.42 4.42
N LYS A 21 -3.50 4.94 5.67
CA LYS A 21 -3.04 5.67 6.85
C LYS A 21 -1.54 5.93 6.78
N VAL A 22 -0.76 4.91 6.48
CA VAL A 22 0.70 4.97 6.39
C VAL A 22 1.17 5.95 5.31
N LEU A 23 0.53 5.93 4.13
CA LEU A 23 0.87 6.82 3.03
C LEU A 23 0.25 8.22 3.17
N GLY A 24 -0.68 8.43 4.09
CA GLY A 24 -1.45 9.67 4.20
C GLY A 24 -2.22 9.98 2.91
N ILE A 25 -2.92 9.00 2.36
CA ILE A 25 -3.74 9.13 1.14
C ILE A 25 -5.16 8.64 1.38
N HIS A 26 -6.10 9.13 0.57
CA HIS A 26 -7.47 8.62 0.57
C HIS A 26 -7.59 7.29 -0.18
N ARG A 27 -8.52 6.43 0.24
CA ARG A 27 -8.78 5.09 -0.34
C ARG A 27 -9.01 5.10 -1.85
N ASN A 28 -9.61 6.17 -2.39
CA ASN A 28 -9.87 6.27 -3.83
C ASN A 28 -8.58 6.44 -4.64
N THR A 29 -7.56 7.08 -4.07
CA THR A 29 -6.24 7.19 -4.71
C THR A 29 -5.58 5.82 -4.77
N LEU A 30 -5.60 5.06 -3.68
CA LEU A 30 -5.05 3.71 -3.67
C LEU A 30 -5.81 2.76 -4.62
N ARG A 31 -7.14 2.90 -4.74
CA ARG A 31 -7.94 2.17 -5.74
C ARG A 31 -7.54 2.50 -7.18
N ARG A 32 -7.32 3.78 -7.51
CA ARG A 32 -6.85 4.19 -8.83
C ARG A 32 -5.47 3.62 -9.15
N TRP A 33 -4.56 3.58 -8.17
CA TRP A 33 -3.24 2.99 -8.34
C TRP A 33 -3.28 1.49 -8.57
N LEU A 34 -4.16 0.77 -7.87
CA LEU A 34 -4.41 -0.64 -8.13
C LEU A 34 -4.92 -0.88 -9.55
N GLN A 35 -5.93 -0.11 -9.98
CA GLN A 35 -6.49 -0.22 -11.33
C GLN A 35 -5.45 0.10 -12.41
N ALA A 36 -4.57 1.06 -12.14
CA ALA A 36 -3.47 1.43 -13.02
C ALA A 36 -2.24 0.51 -12.90
N GLY A 37 -2.27 -0.54 -12.07
CA GLY A 37 -1.15 -1.46 -11.88
C GLY A 37 0.10 -0.87 -11.21
N LYS A 38 -0.02 0.29 -10.56
CA LYS A 38 1.12 1.01 -9.93
C LYS A 38 1.60 0.36 -8.63
N ILE A 39 0.74 -0.41 -7.96
CA ILE A 39 1.06 -1.13 -6.73
C ILE A 39 0.59 -2.57 -6.83
N LYS A 40 1.44 -3.52 -6.45
CA LYS A 40 1.06 -4.92 -6.39
C LYS A 40 0.23 -5.22 -5.15
N VAL A 41 -0.73 -6.12 -5.30
CA VAL A 41 -1.59 -6.60 -4.23
C VAL A 41 -1.48 -8.11 -4.13
N LYS A 42 -1.50 -8.63 -2.90
CA LYS A 42 -1.63 -10.06 -2.60
C LYS A 42 -2.97 -10.31 -1.95
N PHE A 43 -3.43 -11.55 -2.02
CA PHE A 43 -4.64 -12.00 -1.34
C PHE A 43 -4.24 -12.88 -0.16
N ARG A 44 -4.80 -12.60 1.01
CA ARG A 44 -4.56 -13.40 2.20
C ARG A 44 -5.28 -14.74 2.03
N ARG A 45 -4.56 -15.85 2.24
CA ARG A 45 -5.08 -17.21 1.98
C ARG A 45 -6.34 -17.58 2.79
N ILE A 46 -6.47 -17.03 4.00
CA ILE A 46 -7.55 -17.40 4.94
C ILE A 46 -8.91 -16.82 4.53
N ASP A 47 -8.95 -15.54 4.15
CA ASP A 47 -10.18 -14.78 3.95
C ASP A 47 -10.25 -14.08 2.59
N ASN A 48 -9.27 -14.34 1.72
CA ASN A 48 -9.12 -13.73 0.40
C ASN A 48 -9.13 -12.19 0.42
N ARG A 49 -8.78 -11.57 1.54
CA ARG A 49 -8.70 -10.11 1.63
C ARG A 49 -7.42 -9.58 0.99
N LYS A 50 -7.54 -8.40 0.37
CA LYS A 50 -6.42 -7.67 -0.24
C LYS A 50 -5.43 -7.22 0.84
N VAL A 51 -4.17 -7.55 0.65
CA VAL A 51 -3.05 -7.14 1.49
C VAL A 51 -1.90 -6.61 0.63
N PHE A 52 -1.18 -5.63 1.16
CA PHE A 52 -0.05 -4.95 0.54
C PHE A 52 1.20 -5.27 1.32
N GLU A 53 2.30 -5.57 0.63
CA GLU A 53 3.59 -5.75 1.28
C GLU A 53 4.23 -4.40 1.58
N GLY A 54 4.91 -4.28 2.72
CA GLY A 54 5.57 -3.03 3.10
C GLY A 54 6.61 -2.56 2.09
N SER A 55 7.30 -3.50 1.43
CA SER A 55 8.23 -3.21 0.33
C SER A 55 7.55 -2.50 -0.84
N GLU A 56 6.34 -2.92 -1.23
CA GLU A 56 5.54 -2.28 -2.28
C GLU A 56 5.01 -0.92 -1.83
N ILE A 57 4.63 -0.76 -0.56
CA ILE A 57 4.21 0.52 0.01
C ILE A 57 5.35 1.54 -0.08
N LYS A 58 6.57 1.16 0.33
CA LYS A 58 7.76 2.02 0.24
C LYS A 58 8.11 2.33 -1.21
N LYS A 59 8.07 1.34 -2.10
CA LYS A 59 8.32 1.51 -3.53
C LYS A 59 7.40 2.57 -4.15
N VAL A 60 6.09 2.46 -3.89
CA VAL A 60 5.12 3.43 -4.43
C VAL A 60 5.31 4.81 -3.83
N TRP A 61 5.66 4.90 -2.54
CA TRP A 61 6.02 6.17 -1.91
C TRP A 61 7.19 6.86 -2.62
N ARG A 62 8.25 6.12 -2.97
CA ARG A 62 9.42 6.68 -3.69
C ARG A 62 9.14 7.09 -5.14
N ILE A 63 8.12 6.52 -5.79
CA ILE A 63 7.78 6.83 -7.20
C ILE A 63 6.77 7.98 -7.29
N ALA A 64 5.92 8.14 -6.27
CA ALA A 64 4.86 9.14 -6.26
C ALA A 64 5.31 10.51 -5.70
N LEU A 65 6.52 10.58 -5.14
CA LEU A 65 7.26 11.78 -4.75
C LEU A 65 8.34 12.06 -5.79
#